data_AF-A0A8S1ILF8-F1
#
_entry.id   AF-A0A8S1ILF8-F1
#
_cell.length_a   1.000
_cell.length_b   1.000
_cell.length_c   1.000
_cell.angle_alpha   90.00
_cell.angle_beta   90.00
_cell.angle_gamma   90.00
#
_symmetry.space_group_name_H-M   'P 1'
#
loop_
_entity.id
_entity.type
_entity.pdbx_description
1 polymer ?
#
loop_
_entity_poly.entity_id
_entity_poly.type
_entity_poly.pdbx_seq_one_letter_code
_entity_poly.pdbx_strand_id
1 'polypeptide(L)'
;MLAALPEGTVHLRFPGLVPVCKDLGVDFAPAVVGFEYARGGRGVPKCEGVVVCEENEELVLAAYFEVQQHRAEAAEEKRRREAEAGWRSLLGAVWKRVQLSKRYSEDTEAADPTEGHRAENNACSAHESDPKCVGGESLIAGGAVSEGTRERCHGGLQLEIEDF
;
A
#
# COMPACT_ATOMS: atom_id res chain seq x y z
N MET A 1 -11.54 32.70 -11.72
CA MET A 1 -10.20 33.28 -11.54
C MET A 1 -9.55 32.54 -10.39
N LEU A 2 -8.64 31.61 -10.69
CA LEU A 2 -7.86 30.94 -9.65
C LEU A 2 -6.92 31.99 -9.02
N ALA A 3 -6.94 32.06 -7.69
CA ALA A 3 -6.11 32.96 -6.90
C ALA A 3 -4.63 32.79 -7.28
N ALA A 4 -3.91 33.90 -7.30
CA ALA A 4 -2.52 34.07 -7.73
C ALA A 4 -1.63 32.82 -7.58
N LEU A 5 -1.55 32.02 -8.65
CA LEU A 5 -0.38 31.17 -8.85
C LEU A 5 0.74 32.06 -9.40
N PRO A 6 1.99 31.84 -8.97
CA PRO A 6 3.12 32.48 -9.61
C PRO A 6 3.12 32.14 -11.11
N GLU A 7 3.57 33.10 -11.92
CA GLU A 7 3.68 32.91 -13.36
C GLU A 7 4.55 31.69 -13.71
N GLY A 8 4.18 30.96 -14.76
CA GLY A 8 4.86 29.73 -15.18
C GLY A 8 4.61 28.51 -14.30
N THR A 9 3.61 28.55 -13.41
CA THR A 9 3.19 27.37 -12.62
C THR A 9 1.75 26.97 -12.87
N VAL A 10 1.50 25.67 -12.81
CA VAL A 10 0.21 25.04 -13.08
C VAL A 10 -0.23 24.20 -11.88
N HIS A 11 -1.51 24.33 -11.52
CA HIS A 11 -2.12 23.54 -10.44
C HIS A 11 -2.80 22.30 -11.01
N LEU A 12 -2.25 21.12 -10.69
CA LEU A 12 -2.81 19.83 -11.04
C LEU A 12 -3.66 19.28 -9.89
N ARG A 13 -4.98 19.20 -10.09
CA ARG A 13 -5.96 18.70 -9.10
C ARG A 13 -6.23 17.20 -9.19
N PHE A 14 -5.17 16.40 -9.27
CA PHE A 14 -5.30 14.93 -9.23
C PHE A 14 -4.82 14.37 -7.87
N PRO A 15 -5.50 13.35 -7.33
CA PRO A 15 -5.04 12.69 -6.10
C PRO A 15 -3.80 11.83 -6.38
N GLY A 16 -2.84 11.82 -5.47
CA GLY A 16 -1.68 10.92 -5.58
C GLY A 16 -0.60 11.36 -6.59
N LEU A 17 -0.53 12.65 -6.92
CA LEU A 17 0.56 13.21 -7.73
C LEU A 17 1.91 13.26 -6.99
N VAL A 18 1.90 13.42 -5.67
CA VAL A 18 3.11 13.52 -4.84
C VAL A 18 4.12 12.38 -5.07
N PRO A 19 3.73 11.09 -5.05
CA PRO A 19 4.67 10.01 -5.37
C PRO A 19 5.15 10.08 -6.83
N VAL A 20 4.25 10.36 -7.77
CA VAL A 20 4.60 10.45 -9.21
C VAL A 20 5.66 11.52 -9.46
N CYS A 21 5.52 12.71 -8.85
CA CYS A 21 6.52 13.77 -8.97
C CYS A 21 7.86 13.42 -8.32
N LYS A 22 7.84 12.66 -7.21
CA LYS A 22 9.07 12.16 -6.56
C LYS A 22 9.79 11.14 -7.44
N ASP A 23 9.06 10.26 -8.09
CA ASP A 23 9.62 9.22 -8.96
C ASP A 23 10.27 9.83 -10.21
N LEU A 24 9.68 10.91 -10.73
CA LEU A 24 10.21 11.66 -11.88
C LEU A 24 11.33 12.65 -11.51
N GLY A 25 11.49 12.99 -10.22
CA GLY A 25 12.49 13.97 -9.76
C GLY A 25 12.18 15.41 -10.17
N VAL A 26 10.90 15.74 -10.37
CA VAL A 26 10.44 17.09 -10.76
C VAL A 26 10.23 17.95 -9.52
N ASP A 27 10.57 19.24 -9.59
CA ASP A 27 10.26 20.20 -8.52
C ASP A 27 8.76 20.42 -8.39
N PHE A 28 8.23 20.23 -7.18
CA PHE A 28 6.80 20.34 -6.91
C PHE A 28 6.49 20.89 -5.52
N ALA A 29 5.33 21.51 -5.39
CA ALA A 29 4.80 21.97 -4.11
C ALA A 29 3.37 21.44 -3.89
N PRO A 30 3.04 20.88 -2.69
CA PRO A 30 1.67 20.47 -2.40
C PRO A 30 0.75 21.70 -2.37
N ALA A 31 -0.37 21.63 -3.09
CA ALA A 31 -1.30 22.76 -3.24
C ALA A 31 -2.29 22.81 -2.06
N VAL A 32 -2.12 23.78 -1.16
CA VAL A 32 -3.07 24.03 -0.07
C VAL A 32 -4.20 24.93 -0.59
N VAL A 33 -5.39 24.35 -0.78
CA VAL A 33 -6.55 25.04 -1.36
C VAL A 33 -7.45 25.65 -0.27
N GLY A 34 -7.34 25.16 0.96
CA GLY A 34 -8.10 25.70 2.09
C GLY A 34 -7.73 25.04 3.40
N PHE A 35 -8.57 25.24 4.40
CA PHE A 35 -8.47 24.61 5.71
C PHE A 35 -9.79 23.94 6.06
N GLU A 36 -9.72 22.70 6.53
CA GLU A 36 -10.86 21.97 7.08
C GLU A 36 -10.81 22.02 8.61
N TYR A 37 -11.95 22.34 9.23
CA TYR A 37 -12.07 22.37 10.68
C TYR A 37 -12.64 21.04 11.17
N ALA A 38 -11.78 20.19 11.72
CA ALA A 38 -12.21 18.94 12.31
C ALA A 38 -12.90 19.16 13.66
N ARG A 39 -13.61 18.12 14.14
CA ARG A 39 -14.27 18.12 15.44
C ARG A 39 -13.23 18.42 16.54
N GLY A 40 -13.36 19.59 17.18
CA GLY A 40 -12.36 20.10 18.13
C GLY A 40 -11.71 21.44 17.73
N GLY A 41 -12.19 22.10 16.66
CA GLY A 41 -11.85 23.50 16.35
C GLY A 41 -10.46 23.74 15.78
N ARG A 42 -9.66 22.68 15.56
CA ARG A 42 -8.35 22.78 14.91
C ARG A 42 -8.51 22.82 13.39
N GLY A 43 -7.89 23.82 12.75
CA GLY A 43 -7.81 23.92 11.29
C GLY A 43 -6.69 23.04 10.75
N VAL A 44 -7.02 22.08 9.90
CA VAL A 44 -6.06 21.23 9.17
C VAL A 44 -5.99 21.73 7.73
N PRO A 45 -4.79 21.92 7.15
CA PRO A 45 -4.68 22.34 5.75
C PRO A 45 -5.25 21.26 4.83
N LYS A 46 -6.14 21.66 3.93
CA LYS A 46 -6.64 20.82 2.85
C LYS A 46 -5.70 20.93 1.67
N CYS A 47 -4.85 19.93 1.52
CA CYS A 47 -3.99 19.79 0.36
C CYS A 47 -4.74 19.07 -0.76
N GLU A 48 -4.99 19.75 -1.87
CA GLU A 48 -5.65 19.17 -3.04
C GLU A 48 -4.73 19.31 -4.25
N GLY A 49 -4.13 18.19 -4.64
CA GLY A 49 -3.22 18.17 -5.79
C GLY A 49 -1.86 18.81 -5.52
N VAL A 50 -1.19 19.19 -6.60
CA VAL A 50 0.21 19.64 -6.61
C VAL A 50 0.36 20.81 -7.60
N VAL A 51 1.23 21.77 -7.25
CA VAL A 51 1.69 22.82 -8.16
C VAL A 51 3.04 22.42 -8.75
N VAL A 52 3.14 22.50 -10.07
CA VAL A 52 4.33 22.15 -10.85
C VAL A 52 4.62 23.29 -11.84
N CYS A 53 5.86 23.43 -12.30
CA CYS A 53 6.19 24.30 -13.43
C CYS A 53 5.45 23.87 -14.70
N GLU A 54 5.07 24.83 -15.55
CA GLU A 54 4.32 24.60 -16.79
C GLU A 54 5.03 23.61 -17.73
N GLU A 55 6.36 23.68 -17.84
CA GLU A 55 7.17 22.79 -18.70
C GLU A 55 7.05 21.31 -18.33
N ASN A 56 6.79 21.01 -17.05
CA ASN A 56 6.73 19.64 -16.54
C ASN A 56 5.29 19.11 -16.42
N GLU A 57 4.28 19.91 -16.79
CA GLU A 57 2.87 19.51 -16.71
C GLU A 57 2.60 18.23 -17.49
N GLU A 58 2.98 18.20 -18.76
CA GLU A 58 2.71 17.07 -19.66
C GLU A 58 3.40 15.79 -19.19
N LEU A 59 4.64 15.91 -18.71
CA LEU A 59 5.44 14.81 -18.20
C LEU A 59 4.83 14.19 -16.94
N VAL A 60 4.38 15.03 -16.00
CA VAL A 60 3.73 14.56 -14.78
C VAL A 60 2.38 13.92 -15.09
N LEU A 61 1.61 14.48 -16.04
CA LEU A 61 0.33 13.92 -16.45
C LEU A 61 0.50 12.55 -17.12
N ALA A 62 1.44 12.40 -18.05
CA ALA A 62 1.71 11.13 -18.72
C ALA A 62 2.07 10.03 -17.71
N ALA A 63 3.04 10.31 -16.83
CA ALA A 63 3.44 9.37 -15.79
C ALA A 63 2.30 9.04 -14.82
N TYR A 64 1.45 10.02 -14.49
CA TYR A 64 0.27 9.77 -13.67
C TYR A 64 -0.69 8.77 -14.32
N PHE A 65 -0.97 8.92 -15.62
CA PHE A 65 -1.86 7.99 -16.33
C PHE A 65 -1.31 6.57 -16.37
N GLU A 66 0.00 6.39 -16.60
CA GLU A 66 0.66 5.09 -16.57
C GLU A 66 0.53 4.42 -15.19
N VAL A 67 0.80 5.17 -14.12
CA VAL A 67 0.66 4.67 -12.74
C VAL A 67 -0.78 4.27 -12.44
N GLN A 68 -1.77 5.04 -12.90
CA GLN A 68 -3.18 4.69 -12.69
C GLN A 68 -3.59 3.43 -13.46
N GLN A 69 -3.12 3.26 -14.70
CA GLN A 69 -3.36 2.05 -15.47
C GLN A 69 -2.76 0.82 -14.78
N HIS A 70 -1.49 0.88 -14.41
CA HIS A 70 -0.83 -0.21 -13.70
C HIS A 70 -1.52 -0.55 -12.36
N ARG A 71 -1.98 0.49 -11.62
CA ARG A 71 -2.73 0.29 -10.38
C ARG A 71 -4.08 -0.39 -10.62
N ALA A 72 -4.78 -0.04 -11.70
CA ALA A 72 -6.04 -0.67 -12.07
C ALA A 72 -5.84 -2.15 -12.40
N GLU A 73 -4.87 -2.47 -13.25
CA GLU A 73 -4.53 -3.85 -13.63
C GLU A 73 -4.12 -4.69 -12.42
N ALA A 74 -3.28 -4.15 -11.53
CA ALA A 74 -2.87 -4.83 -10.31
C ALA A 74 -4.06 -5.07 -9.35
N ALA A 75 -5.02 -4.15 -9.30
CA ALA A 75 -6.24 -4.31 -8.49
C ALA A 75 -7.15 -5.41 -9.05
N GLU A 76 -7.30 -5.50 -10.37
CA GLU A 76 -8.04 -6.58 -11.03
C GLU A 76 -7.38 -7.94 -10.78
N GLU A 77 -6.06 -8.01 -10.90
CA GLU A 77 -5.32 -9.23 -10.64
C GLU A 77 -5.44 -9.68 -9.19
N LYS A 78 -5.37 -8.73 -8.24
CA LYS A 78 -5.59 -9.01 -6.83
C LYS A 78 -7.00 -9.57 -6.58
N ARG A 79 -8.03 -8.96 -7.17
CA ARG A 79 -9.42 -9.44 -7.07
C ARG A 79 -9.58 -10.84 -7.63
N ARG A 80 -8.94 -11.15 -8.78
CA ARG A 80 -8.94 -12.48 -9.38
C ARG A 80 -8.31 -13.51 -8.43
N ARG A 81 -7.13 -13.20 -7.88
CA ARG A 81 -6.42 -14.08 -6.94
C ARG A 81 -7.22 -14.33 -5.66
N GLU A 82 -7.85 -13.31 -5.11
CA GLU A 82 -8.73 -13.43 -3.93
C GLU A 82 -9.93 -14.33 -4.22
N ALA A 83 -10.57 -14.16 -5.38
CA ALA A 83 -11.65 -15.04 -5.82
C ALA A 83 -11.15 -16.49 -5.94
N GLU A 84 -10.06 -16.74 -6.66
CA GLU A 84 -9.49 -18.07 -6.83
C GLU A 84 -9.11 -18.73 -5.49
N ALA A 85 -8.50 -17.98 -4.57
CA ALA A 85 -8.18 -18.47 -3.24
C ALA A 85 -9.46 -18.84 -2.46
N GLY A 86 -10.50 -18.01 -2.56
CA GLY A 86 -11.83 -18.31 -2.01
C GLY A 86 -12.41 -19.61 -2.56
N TRP A 87 -12.42 -19.78 -3.88
CA TRP A 87 -12.90 -21.01 -4.54
C TRP A 87 -12.11 -22.25 -4.11
N ARG A 88 -10.79 -22.15 -4.02
CA ARG A 88 -9.93 -23.26 -3.56
C ARG A 88 -10.22 -23.63 -2.11
N SER A 89 -10.45 -22.66 -1.24
CA SER A 89 -10.85 -22.89 0.14
C SER A 89 -12.20 -23.61 0.25
N LEU A 90 -13.19 -23.18 -0.55
CA LEU A 90 -14.51 -23.83 -0.61
C LEU A 90 -14.42 -25.29 -1.07
N LEU A 91 -13.72 -25.55 -2.17
CA LEU A 91 -13.51 -26.93 -2.65
C LEU A 91 -12.74 -27.76 -1.62
N GLY A 92 -11.72 -27.19 -0.99
CA GLY A 92 -10.97 -27.85 0.08
C GLY A 92 -11.86 -28.21 1.28
N ALA A 93 -12.78 -27.33 1.68
CA ALA A 93 -13.74 -27.59 2.75
C ALA A 93 -14.73 -28.72 2.37
N VAL A 94 -15.25 -28.72 1.14
CA VAL A 94 -16.12 -29.79 0.63
C VAL A 94 -15.37 -31.12 0.59
N TRP A 95 -14.15 -31.12 0.05
CA TRP A 95 -13.33 -32.33 -0.05
C TRP A 95 -13.00 -32.91 1.33
N LYS A 96 -12.64 -32.08 2.30
CA LYS A 96 -12.43 -32.49 3.70
C LYS A 96 -13.69 -33.16 4.28
N ARG A 97 -14.87 -32.58 4.06
CA ARG A 97 -16.14 -33.16 4.54
C ARG A 97 -16.42 -34.53 3.91
N VAL A 98 -16.21 -34.68 2.61
CA VAL A 98 -16.37 -35.98 1.91
C VAL A 98 -15.35 -37.01 2.41
N GLN A 99 -14.11 -36.60 2.66
CA GLN A 99 -13.07 -37.51 3.17
C GLN A 99 -13.38 -37.96 4.60
N LEU A 100 -13.84 -37.04 5.45
CA LEU A 100 -14.32 -37.34 6.80
C LEU A 100 -15.52 -38.28 6.74
N SER A 101 -16.53 -37.98 5.91
CA SER A 101 -17.72 -38.83 5.83
C SER A 101 -17.37 -40.25 5.44
N LYS A 102 -16.46 -40.48 4.48
CA LYS A 102 -16.02 -41.83 4.10
C LYS A 102 -15.40 -42.59 5.27
N ARG A 103 -14.43 -41.99 5.97
CA ARG A 103 -13.74 -42.64 7.10
C ARG A 103 -14.70 -42.97 8.24
N TYR A 104 -15.53 -42.00 8.64
CA TYR A 104 -16.42 -42.19 9.77
C TYR A 104 -17.69 -42.98 9.44
N SER A 105 -18.13 -43.06 8.17
CA SER A 105 -19.27 -43.92 7.79
C SER A 105 -18.91 -45.40 7.82
N GLU A 106 -17.65 -45.77 7.58
CA GLU A 106 -17.15 -47.14 7.74
C GLU A 106 -17.01 -47.53 9.22
N ASP A 107 -16.65 -46.57 10.09
CA ASP A 107 -16.47 -46.80 11.53
C ASP A 107 -17.80 -46.82 12.33
N THR A 108 -18.91 -46.31 11.77
CA THR A 108 -20.20 -46.22 12.47
C THR A 108 -20.95 -47.56 12.49
N GLU A 109 -20.60 -48.55 11.65
CA GLU A 109 -21.20 -49.90 11.73
C GLU A 109 -20.56 -50.81 12.79
N ALA A 110 -19.52 -50.33 13.48
CA ALA A 110 -18.83 -51.06 14.55
C ALA A 110 -19.11 -50.50 15.96
N ALA A 111 -19.91 -49.45 16.10
CA ALA A 111 -20.21 -48.81 17.40
C ALA A 111 -21.72 -48.69 17.67
N ASP A 112 -22.16 -49.48 18.65
CA ASP A 112 -23.46 -49.48 19.33
C ASP A 112 -23.98 -48.06 19.68
N PRO A 113 -25.30 -47.76 19.55
CA PRO A 113 -25.83 -46.43 19.79
C PRO A 113 -26.05 -46.18 21.29
N THR A 114 -25.05 -45.65 21.99
CA THR A 114 -25.27 -44.99 23.28
C THR A 114 -24.59 -43.62 23.36
N GLU A 115 -25.45 -42.62 23.54
CA GLU A 115 -25.22 -41.32 24.18
C GLU A 115 -24.41 -40.24 23.43
N GLY A 116 -25.10 -39.13 23.18
CA GLY A 116 -24.61 -38.00 22.39
C GLY A 116 -23.72 -37.04 23.17
N HIS A 117 -22.93 -36.27 22.42
CA HIS A 117 -22.39 -34.98 22.87
C HIS A 117 -22.63 -33.95 21.76
N ARG A 118 -23.51 -32.99 22.09
CA ARG A 118 -23.74 -31.75 21.37
C ARG A 118 -22.43 -30.96 21.36
N ALA A 119 -21.69 -30.99 20.25
CA ALA A 119 -20.55 -30.10 20.07
C ALA A 119 -21.08 -28.68 19.86
N GLU A 120 -20.86 -27.85 20.86
CA GLU A 120 -21.22 -26.45 20.88
C GLU A 120 -20.42 -25.69 19.82
N ASN A 121 -21.15 -25.02 18.93
CA ASN A 121 -20.60 -24.05 18.03
C ASN A 121 -20.17 -22.85 18.89
N ASN A 122 -18.86 -22.65 19.08
CA ASN A 122 -18.38 -21.40 19.66
C ASN A 122 -17.23 -20.79 18.84
N ALA A 123 -17.50 -19.56 18.44
CA ALA A 123 -16.57 -18.47 18.12
C ALA A 123 -15.48 -18.69 17.06
N CYS A 124 -15.78 -18.24 15.84
CA CYS A 124 -14.82 -17.40 15.13
C CYS A 124 -14.85 -16.02 15.82
N SER A 125 -14.05 -15.85 16.87
CA SER A 125 -13.75 -14.52 17.39
C SER A 125 -12.63 -13.95 16.54
N ALA A 126 -12.95 -12.89 15.82
CA ALA A 126 -11.99 -11.93 15.32
C ALA A 126 -11.10 -11.49 16.49
N HIS A 127 -9.80 -11.73 16.37
CA HIS A 127 -8.83 -10.97 17.13
C HIS A 127 -8.27 -9.91 16.19
N GLU A 128 -8.77 -8.69 16.39
CA GLU A 128 -8.12 -7.44 16.00
C GLU A 128 -6.61 -7.53 16.24
N SER A 129 -5.83 -7.11 15.26
CA SER A 129 -4.41 -6.81 15.40
C SER A 129 -4.20 -5.40 14.90
N ASP A 130 -4.43 -4.42 15.77
CA ASP A 130 -3.97 -3.05 15.58
C ASP A 130 -2.48 -2.93 15.96
N PRO A 131 -1.61 -2.31 15.15
CA PRO A 131 -0.29 -1.91 15.58
C PRO A 131 -0.21 -0.40 15.85
N LYS A 132 -0.07 -0.03 17.13
CA LYS A 132 0.45 1.27 17.63
C LYS A 132 0.64 1.13 19.16
N CYS A 133 1.67 1.62 19.87
CA CYS A 133 2.84 2.43 19.58
C CYS A 133 3.67 2.59 20.91
N VAL A 134 4.99 2.78 20.79
CA VAL A 134 5.98 3.52 21.67
C VAL A 134 6.41 3.05 23.08
N GLY A 135 7.75 2.95 23.25
CA GLY A 135 8.57 3.55 24.33
C GLY A 135 8.80 2.73 25.61
N GLY A 136 9.98 2.12 25.84
CA GLY A 136 11.13 2.66 26.62
C GLY A 136 11.15 2.00 28.02
N GLU A 137 12.21 1.57 28.72
CA GLU A 137 13.68 1.64 28.68
C GLU A 137 14.23 0.41 29.45
N SER A 138 15.45 -0.07 29.15
CA SER A 138 16.50 -0.36 30.13
C SER A 138 17.77 -0.93 29.45
N LEU A 139 18.87 -0.21 29.67
CA LEU A 139 20.29 -0.50 29.42
C LEU A 139 20.70 -1.95 29.77
N ILE A 140 21.74 -2.60 29.20
CA ILE A 140 23.17 -2.22 29.17
C ILE A 140 24.02 -3.05 28.16
N ALA A 141 24.97 -2.35 27.52
CA ALA A 141 26.39 -2.67 27.22
C ALA A 141 26.86 -3.62 26.08
N GLY A 142 27.58 -3.01 25.12
CA GLY A 142 28.75 -3.53 24.35
C GLY A 142 28.42 -4.11 22.97
N GLY A 143 28.94 -3.70 21.81
CA GLY A 143 30.05 -2.80 21.45
C GLY A 143 30.84 -3.44 20.31
N ALA A 144 30.73 -2.94 19.06
CA ALA A 144 31.74 -3.09 18.00
C ALA A 144 31.46 -2.08 16.86
N VAL A 145 32.47 -1.28 16.56
CA VAL A 145 32.54 -0.26 15.52
C VAL A 145 33.07 -0.90 14.24
N SER A 146 32.48 -0.56 13.09
CA SER A 146 33.23 -0.50 11.82
C SER A 146 32.59 0.54 10.89
N GLU A 147 33.32 1.65 10.75
CA GLU A 147 33.09 2.72 9.78
C GLU A 147 33.27 2.21 8.34
N GLY A 148 32.54 2.82 7.41
CA GLY A 148 32.60 2.50 5.98
C GLY A 148 31.94 3.58 5.13
N THR A 149 32.47 4.80 5.19
CA THR A 149 32.18 5.90 4.29
C THR A 149 32.62 5.55 2.86
N ARG A 150 31.73 5.71 1.86
CA ARG A 150 32.11 5.80 0.44
C ARG A 150 31.03 6.57 -0.33
N GLU A 151 31.20 7.88 -0.42
CA GLU A 151 31.80 8.62 -1.55
C GLU A 151 30.88 8.77 -2.77
N ARG A 152 30.44 10.02 -2.87
CA ARG A 152 29.96 10.82 -4.00
C ARG A 152 30.73 10.54 -5.30
N CYS A 153 30.06 10.03 -6.32
CA CYS A 153 30.54 10.09 -7.69
C CYS A 153 29.99 11.35 -8.37
N HIS A 154 30.82 12.39 -8.47
CA HIS A 154 30.69 13.40 -9.51
C HIS A 154 31.40 12.89 -10.76
N GLY A 155 30.67 12.70 -11.85
CA GLY A 155 31.17 12.73 -13.22
C GLY A 155 30.06 13.41 -14.02
N GLY A 156 30.23 14.57 -14.63
CA GLY A 156 31.41 15.04 -15.35
C GLY A 156 31.36 14.58 -16.80
N LEU A 157 30.26 14.87 -17.51
CA LEU A 157 30.21 14.83 -18.97
C LEU A 157 30.64 16.20 -19.47
N GLN A 158 31.95 16.38 -19.62
CA GLN A 158 32.51 17.50 -20.36
C GLN A 158 32.61 17.05 -21.83
N LEU A 159 31.97 17.82 -22.69
CA LEU A 159 32.21 17.82 -24.13
C LEU A 159 33.69 18.07 -24.39
N GLU A 160 34.31 17.27 -25.26
CA GLU A 160 35.36 17.78 -26.14
C GLU A 160 34.98 17.50 -27.59
N ILE A 161 34.91 18.61 -28.32
CA ILE A 161 34.89 18.74 -29.76
C ILE A 161 36.35 18.73 -30.18
N GLU A 162 36.77 17.84 -31.09
CA GLU A 162 37.89 18.11 -32.00
C GLU A 162 37.62 17.48 -33.37
N ASP A 163 37.95 18.29 -34.37
CA ASP A 163 37.72 18.21 -35.81
C ASP A 163 38.33 16.99 -36.54
N PHE A 164 37.61 16.50 -37.55
CA PHE A 164 38.17 16.16 -38.87
C PHE A 164 37.11 16.20 -39.98
#